data_AF-A0A2M7BSF8-F1
#
_entry.id   AF-A0A2M7BSF8-F1
#
_cell.length_a   1.000
_cell.length_b   1.000
_cell.length_c   1.000
_cell.angle_alpha   90.00
_cell.angle_beta   90.00
_cell.angle_gamma   90.00
#
_symmetry.space_group_name_H-M   'P 1'
#
loop_
_entity.id
_entity.type
_entity.pdbx_description
1 polymer ?
#
loop_
_entity_poly.entity_id
_entity_poly.type
_entity_poly.pdbx_seq_one_letter_code
_entity_poly.pdbx_strand_id
1 'polypeptide(L)'
;LTIAILFIIMNYMSGFFDFIKNNNSNASPIPSTGSGQAAQVPGAPPQPISQPQASSYNGIGNPPGGQAYNGIGAPPQKVLTPEQQRVQVLLNNQPPVVGQNQIQVPNSNSSKSPAVPGTTPTSSTSSTAPNAATAGNVKPLGSSLNSSMSSQKRTDLDLMTHLTQRSNRVFVTAQAKAKELGSAFIDSEHMLHGLLADGEIYKLLMEMKVQPQQIEAELAQTYKREAPKLIPPQMSPRLKRIIDNSLVVARKLGFEFISPEHILFALYEEGEGIGARALAKLGLKKEDLNKKIAGNKEGLLTDQKEAEKKKSALDQFTIDITARAAQGLLDPVIERSQVIERVIHILSRRSKNNPVMVGEAGVGKTAIIEGLAQQIVNKQVPEPLLNKRILGLDLMSVMAGASHKGEFEERMKGVIDEVKASKGQIILFIDEIHNIVAGGEGAGDAGNLLKPGLSRGEMQIIGATTLTEYRKYIEKDPALERRFQPVVVPEPTEEQAI
;
A
#
# COMPACT_ATOMS: atom_id res chain seq x y z
N LEU A 1 -36.12 30.38 -12.97
CA LEU A 1 -35.06 29.58 -12.30
C LEU A 1 -33.68 30.22 -12.46
N THR A 2 -33.34 30.79 -13.61
CA THR A 2 -32.00 31.35 -13.91
C THR A 2 -31.67 32.67 -13.21
N ILE A 3 -32.66 33.51 -12.89
CA ILE A 3 -32.45 34.79 -12.17
C ILE A 3 -32.31 34.59 -10.65
N ALA A 4 -32.97 33.57 -10.10
CA ALA A 4 -32.88 33.23 -8.67
C ALA A 4 -31.50 32.69 -8.29
N ILE A 5 -30.85 31.95 -9.20
CA ILE A 5 -29.50 31.42 -9.01
C ILE A 5 -28.45 32.54 -9.05
N LEU A 6 -28.66 33.57 -9.88
CA LEU A 6 -27.75 34.73 -9.95
C LEU A 6 -27.80 35.58 -8.67
N PHE A 7 -28.97 35.72 -8.06
CA PHE A 7 -29.15 36.44 -6.79
C PHE A 7 -28.50 35.73 -5.60
N ILE A 8 -28.48 34.39 -5.60
CA ILE A 8 -27.82 33.60 -4.56
C ILE A 8 -26.29 33.73 -4.70
N ILE A 9 -25.75 33.70 -5.93
CA ILE A 9 -24.30 33.84 -6.16
C ILE A 9 -23.80 35.25 -5.78
N MET A 10 -24.59 36.30 -6.03
CA MET A 10 -24.23 37.67 -5.63
C MET A 10 -24.24 37.89 -4.11
N ASN A 11 -25.17 37.26 -3.38
CA ASN A 11 -25.23 37.36 -1.91
C ASN A 11 -24.12 36.56 -1.20
N TYR A 12 -23.55 35.54 -1.83
CA TYR A 12 -22.40 34.81 -1.27
C TYR A 12 -21.05 35.49 -1.52
N MET A 13 -20.96 36.40 -2.51
CA MET A 13 -19.71 37.10 -2.83
C MET A 13 -19.49 38.38 -2.01
N SER A 14 -20.52 38.97 -1.41
CA SER A 14 -20.40 40.14 -0.53
C SER A 14 -19.78 39.78 0.83
N GLY A 15 -20.15 38.63 1.42
CA GLY A 15 -19.60 38.19 2.71
C GLY A 15 -18.12 37.76 2.68
N PHE A 16 -17.60 37.40 1.49
CA PHE A 16 -16.20 36.98 1.33
C PHE A 16 -15.23 38.17 1.36
N PHE A 17 -15.65 39.35 0.88
CA PHE A 17 -14.80 40.55 0.89
C PHE A 17 -14.71 41.22 2.27
N ASP A 18 -15.75 41.12 3.11
CA ASP A 18 -15.71 41.62 4.50
C ASP A 18 -14.80 40.78 5.40
N PHE A 19 -14.65 39.48 5.11
CA PHE A 19 -13.75 38.59 5.83
C PHE A 19 -12.26 38.90 5.56
N ILE A 20 -11.92 39.32 4.35
CA ILE A 20 -10.54 39.69 3.98
C ILE A 20 -10.15 41.07 4.55
N LYS A 21 -11.10 41.97 4.75
CA LYS A 21 -10.83 43.33 5.25
C LYS A 21 -10.61 43.41 6.76
N ASN A 22 -11.15 42.46 7.53
CA ASN A 22 -11.05 42.45 9.01
C ASN A 22 -9.82 41.75 9.59
N ASN A 23 -8.99 41.09 8.77
CA ASN A 23 -7.85 40.30 9.28
C ASN A 23 -6.49 41.04 9.26
N ASN A 24 -6.48 42.37 9.05
CA ASN A 24 -5.23 43.13 8.89
C ASN A 24 -5.13 44.41 9.73
N SER A 25 -5.77 44.45 10.91
CA SER A 25 -5.55 45.53 11.89
C SER A 25 -5.50 44.99 13.31
N ASN A 26 -4.29 44.65 13.77
CA ASN A 26 -3.90 44.72 15.19
C ASN A 26 -2.38 44.62 15.29
N ALA A 27 -1.72 45.76 15.16
CA ALA A 27 -0.35 45.96 15.60
C ALA A 27 -0.27 47.27 16.36
N SER A 28 0.36 47.22 17.55
CA SER A 28 0.93 48.30 18.40
C SER A 28 0.38 48.30 19.84
N PRO A 29 1.09 48.87 20.83
CA PRO A 29 2.52 48.72 21.14
C PRO A 29 2.80 48.51 22.66
N ILE A 30 4.07 48.28 22.98
CA ILE A 30 4.68 48.19 24.32
C ILE A 30 4.58 49.53 25.07
N PRO A 31 4.47 49.55 26.42
CA PRO A 31 4.93 50.67 27.22
C PRO A 31 6.14 50.31 28.10
N SER A 32 7.10 51.25 28.15
CA SER A 32 8.20 51.33 29.09
C SER A 32 7.96 52.50 30.09
N THR A 33 8.84 52.62 31.08
CA THR A 33 8.88 53.53 32.26
C THR A 33 8.27 52.93 33.54
N GLY A 34 8.86 52.96 34.73
CA GLY A 34 10.15 53.48 35.22
C GLY A 34 10.13 53.59 36.76
N SER A 35 11.28 53.35 37.40
CA SER A 35 11.74 53.86 38.73
C SER A 35 11.08 53.44 40.07
N GLY A 36 11.91 53.12 41.09
CA GLY A 36 11.65 53.56 42.48
C GLY A 36 11.91 52.60 43.66
N GLN A 37 13.18 52.41 44.05
CA GLN A 37 13.77 52.31 45.41
C GLN A 37 13.02 51.75 46.66
N ALA A 38 13.66 50.73 47.28
CA ALA A 38 14.22 50.63 48.65
C ALA A 38 13.36 50.71 49.95
N ALA A 39 13.46 49.65 50.80
CA ALA A 39 13.88 49.64 52.24
C ALA A 39 13.50 48.31 52.97
N GLN A 40 14.47 47.46 53.37
CA GLN A 40 14.89 47.07 54.75
C GLN A 40 13.83 46.31 55.62
N VAL A 41 13.89 44.97 55.87
CA VAL A 41 14.73 44.15 56.82
C VAL A 41 14.27 44.28 58.30
N PRO A 42 14.31 43.28 59.25
CA PRO A 42 15.02 41.98 59.29
C PRO A 42 14.26 40.73 59.83
N GLY A 43 14.90 39.55 59.71
CA GLY A 43 14.71 38.42 60.64
C GLY A 43 15.06 37.04 60.05
N ALA A 44 16.31 36.59 60.23
CA ALA A 44 16.86 35.30 59.78
C ALA A 44 17.31 34.46 61.02
N PRO A 45 17.89 33.23 60.93
CA PRO A 45 17.84 32.12 59.96
C PRO A 45 17.66 30.74 60.72
N PRO A 46 17.93 29.49 60.19
CA PRO A 46 19.21 29.03 59.61
C PRO A 46 19.16 28.20 58.30
N GLN A 47 20.10 28.58 57.43
CA GLN A 47 20.98 27.92 56.42
C GLN A 47 21.30 26.38 56.56
N PRO A 48 22.14 25.76 55.68
CA PRO A 48 21.88 25.34 54.28
C PRO A 48 22.40 23.90 53.99
N ILE A 49 22.13 23.30 52.82
CA ILE A 49 22.94 22.17 52.31
C ILE A 49 23.31 22.41 50.84
N SER A 50 24.63 22.33 50.63
CA SER A 50 25.41 22.61 49.43
C SER A 50 25.41 21.47 48.42
N GLN A 51 25.65 21.81 47.14
CA GLN A 51 26.01 20.88 46.07
C GLN A 51 27.37 20.20 46.33
N PRO A 52 27.61 18.95 45.89
CA PRO A 52 28.96 18.38 45.85
C PRO A 52 29.62 18.44 44.47
N GLN A 53 30.90 18.82 44.49
CA GLN A 53 31.87 18.75 43.41
C GLN A 53 32.25 17.28 43.07
N ALA A 54 32.66 17.04 41.82
CA ALA A 54 33.15 15.76 41.33
C ALA A 54 34.61 15.48 41.76
N SER A 55 34.94 14.21 42.04
CA SER A 55 36.31 13.72 42.23
C SER A 55 36.49 12.37 41.52
N SER A 56 37.67 12.16 40.95
CA SER A 56 38.07 11.08 40.04
C SER A 56 38.43 9.75 40.73
N TYR A 57 38.22 8.64 40.00
CA TYR A 57 38.50 7.25 40.40
C TYR A 57 39.71 6.72 39.61
N ASN A 58 40.70 6.11 40.25
CA ASN A 58 41.87 5.50 39.61
C ASN A 58 41.98 4.01 40.02
N GLY A 59 41.57 3.09 39.13
CA GLY A 59 41.72 1.64 39.28
C GLY A 59 41.04 0.83 38.16
N ILE A 60 41.54 -0.36 37.84
CA ILE A 60 41.10 -1.20 36.71
C ILE A 60 40.01 -2.20 37.16
N GLY A 61 38.77 -2.04 36.65
CA GLY A 61 37.61 -2.94 36.84
C GLY A 61 36.26 -2.20 36.87
N ASN A 62 35.15 -2.82 36.42
CA ASN A 62 33.83 -2.16 36.24
C ASN A 62 32.92 -2.18 37.49
N PRO A 63 32.24 -1.05 37.85
CA PRO A 63 31.34 -0.96 39.00
C PRO A 63 29.86 -1.24 38.65
N PRO A 64 29.06 -1.92 39.49
CA PRO A 64 27.63 -2.11 39.25
C PRO A 64 26.76 -1.26 40.19
N GLY A 65 25.80 -0.52 39.62
CA GLY A 65 24.68 0.06 40.35
C GLY A 65 24.81 1.52 40.77
N GLY A 66 25.16 2.41 39.83
CA GLY A 66 24.76 3.82 39.89
C GLY A 66 25.54 4.78 40.80
N GLN A 67 26.52 4.31 41.59
CA GLN A 67 27.60 5.12 42.19
C GLN A 67 28.90 4.30 42.27
N ALA A 68 30.05 4.94 42.04
CA ALA A 68 31.36 4.26 41.90
C ALA A 68 31.87 3.69 43.24
N TYR A 69 32.36 2.44 43.22
CA TYR A 69 32.93 1.72 44.38
C TYR A 69 34.42 1.42 44.14
N ASN A 70 35.34 1.96 44.97
CA ASN A 70 36.79 1.72 44.89
C ASN A 70 37.29 1.09 46.21
N GLY A 71 37.44 -0.22 46.27
CA GLY A 71 38.00 -0.93 47.44
C GLY A 71 38.19 -2.43 47.17
N ILE A 72 39.19 -3.05 47.81
CA ILE A 72 39.52 -4.48 47.67
C ILE A 72 38.79 -5.29 48.76
N GLY A 73 37.92 -6.20 48.35
CA GLY A 73 37.14 -7.11 49.21
C GLY A 73 35.78 -7.47 48.58
N ALA A 74 35.21 -8.63 48.90
CA ALA A 74 33.92 -9.04 48.34
C ALA A 74 32.77 -8.16 48.87
N PRO A 75 31.83 -7.73 48.01
CA PRO A 75 30.72 -6.86 48.42
C PRO A 75 29.72 -7.57 49.34
N PRO A 76 29.05 -6.85 50.27
CA PRO A 76 28.14 -7.46 51.23
C PRO A 76 26.87 -8.00 50.55
N GLN A 77 26.39 -9.16 51.02
CA GLN A 77 25.14 -9.76 50.54
C GLN A 77 23.91 -8.97 51.02
N LYS A 78 22.91 -8.89 50.13
CA LYS A 78 21.68 -8.12 50.31
C LYS A 78 20.81 -8.74 51.41
N VAL A 79 20.57 -8.01 52.50
CA VAL A 79 19.60 -8.39 53.55
C VAL A 79 18.19 -8.02 53.06
N LEU A 80 17.30 -9.01 52.95
CA LEU A 80 15.90 -8.80 52.55
C LEU A 80 15.14 -8.00 53.62
N THR A 81 14.22 -7.14 53.20
CA THR A 81 13.34 -6.41 54.14
C THR A 81 12.32 -7.37 54.76
N PRO A 82 11.75 -7.06 55.96
CA PRO A 82 10.75 -7.91 56.62
C PRO A 82 9.50 -8.21 55.75
N GLU A 83 9.12 -7.31 54.84
CA GLU A 83 8.05 -7.54 53.86
C GLU A 83 8.43 -8.54 52.78
N GLN A 84 9.68 -8.52 52.32
CA GLN A 84 10.17 -9.46 51.30
C GLN A 84 10.34 -10.88 51.86
N GLN A 85 10.68 -11.01 53.15
CA GLN A 85 10.69 -12.30 53.85
C GLN A 85 9.28 -12.89 54.00
N ARG A 86 8.24 -12.06 54.19
CA ARG A 86 6.84 -12.51 54.27
C ARG A 86 6.31 -13.07 52.94
N VAL A 87 6.69 -12.47 51.82
CA VAL A 87 6.29 -12.95 50.48
C VAL A 87 6.98 -14.28 50.13
N GLN A 88 8.24 -14.45 50.54
CA GLN A 88 8.99 -15.70 50.30
C GLN A 88 8.42 -16.91 51.07
N VAL A 89 7.90 -16.69 52.28
CA VAL A 89 7.27 -17.75 53.10
C VAL A 89 5.92 -18.20 52.53
N LEU A 90 5.20 -17.29 51.84
CA LEU A 90 3.92 -17.61 51.19
C LEU A 90 4.09 -18.40 49.89
N LEU A 91 5.21 -18.26 49.18
CA LEU A 91 5.49 -19.04 47.97
C LEU A 91 5.98 -20.47 48.25
N ASN A 92 6.54 -20.74 49.43
CA ASN A 92 7.12 -22.05 49.76
C ASN A 92 6.14 -23.07 50.36
N ASN A 93 4.87 -22.70 50.61
CA ASN A 93 3.87 -23.56 51.25
C ASN A 93 2.63 -23.80 50.36
N GLN A 94 2.82 -24.42 49.18
CA GLN A 94 1.73 -25.06 48.44
C GLN A 94 1.88 -26.60 48.48
N PRO A 95 0.81 -27.37 48.79
CA PRO A 95 0.85 -28.83 48.83
C PRO A 95 0.85 -29.45 47.41
N PRO A 96 1.37 -30.68 47.23
CA PRO A 96 1.47 -31.32 45.92
C PRO A 96 0.14 -31.93 45.47
N VAL A 97 -0.17 -31.80 44.17
CA VAL A 97 -1.28 -32.52 43.52
C VAL A 97 -0.75 -33.80 42.87
N VAL A 98 -1.48 -34.90 43.08
CA VAL A 98 -1.15 -36.30 42.76
C VAL A 98 -1.88 -36.77 41.50
N GLY A 99 -1.18 -37.60 40.68
CA GLY A 99 -1.72 -38.61 39.75
C GLY A 99 -2.15 -38.12 38.36
N GLN A 100 -2.11 -38.88 37.26
CA GLN A 100 -1.66 -40.25 36.94
C GLN A 100 -1.82 -40.38 35.40
N ASN A 101 -0.82 -40.92 34.68
CA ASN A 101 -0.95 -42.08 33.77
C ASN A 101 0.22 -42.20 32.79
N GLN A 102 0.84 -43.38 32.88
CA GLN A 102 1.79 -43.96 31.95
C GLN A 102 1.03 -44.64 30.81
N ILE A 103 1.47 -44.47 29.56
CA ILE A 103 1.27 -45.49 28.53
C ILE A 103 2.61 -45.75 27.84
N GLN A 104 2.93 -47.04 27.76
CA GLN A 104 4.16 -47.67 27.30
C GLN A 104 4.40 -47.54 25.80
N VAL A 105 5.67 -47.40 25.47
CA VAL A 105 6.28 -47.68 24.17
C VAL A 105 6.42 -49.20 23.99
N PRO A 106 6.34 -49.72 22.76
CA PRO A 106 7.24 -50.80 22.37
C PRO A 106 8.10 -50.44 21.16
N ASN A 107 9.33 -50.89 21.26
CA ASN A 107 10.45 -50.75 20.35
C ASN A 107 10.50 -52.00 19.44
N SER A 108 10.75 -51.86 18.14
CA SER A 108 11.38 -52.93 17.36
C SER A 108 12.10 -52.38 16.12
N ASN A 109 13.42 -52.61 16.14
CA ASN A 109 14.41 -52.35 15.11
C ASN A 109 14.27 -53.21 13.85
N SER A 110 14.96 -52.73 12.80
CA SER A 110 15.61 -53.48 11.70
C SER A 110 14.69 -53.84 10.52
N SER A 111 15.07 -53.74 9.24
CA SER A 111 16.37 -53.55 8.60
C SER A 111 16.21 -53.26 7.09
N LYS A 112 17.29 -52.77 6.47
CA LYS A 112 17.70 -52.91 5.04
C LYS A 112 17.18 -51.90 3.99
N SER A 113 18.07 -50.95 3.69
CA SER A 113 18.38 -50.40 2.35
C SER A 113 18.85 -51.52 1.38
N PRO A 114 19.15 -51.29 0.08
CA PRO A 114 19.30 -50.01 -0.65
C PRO A 114 18.77 -50.00 -2.12
N ALA A 115 19.00 -48.85 -2.78
CA ALA A 115 19.37 -48.68 -4.20
C ALA A 115 18.41 -47.89 -5.11
N VAL A 116 18.80 -46.62 -5.30
CA VAL A 116 18.65 -45.67 -6.43
C VAL A 116 19.44 -46.24 -7.65
N PRO A 117 19.38 -45.75 -8.94
CA PRO A 117 18.71 -44.58 -9.56
C PRO A 117 17.97 -44.86 -10.90
N GLY A 118 17.30 -43.82 -11.43
CA GLY A 118 17.64 -43.38 -12.79
C GLY A 118 16.51 -43.11 -13.78
N THR A 119 16.49 -41.87 -14.28
CA THR A 119 16.23 -41.46 -15.68
C THR A 119 14.79 -41.51 -16.24
N THR A 120 14.18 -40.32 -16.32
CA THR A 120 13.50 -39.79 -17.54
C THR A 120 14.51 -39.69 -18.70
N PRO A 121 14.14 -39.69 -20.01
CA PRO A 121 13.12 -38.77 -20.52
C PRO A 121 12.33 -39.16 -21.83
N THR A 122 11.26 -38.39 -22.06
CA THR A 122 10.74 -37.81 -23.33
C THR A 122 10.47 -38.63 -24.61
N SER A 123 9.34 -38.22 -25.21
CA SER A 123 8.99 -38.21 -26.66
C SER A 123 8.55 -39.57 -27.24
N SER A 124 7.58 -39.69 -28.14
CA SER A 124 7.10 -38.80 -29.18
C SER A 124 5.81 -39.36 -29.82
N THR A 125 4.90 -38.45 -30.19
CA THR A 125 4.03 -38.41 -31.40
C THR A 125 3.40 -39.64 -32.05
N SER A 126 2.10 -39.45 -32.34
CA SER A 126 1.35 -39.88 -33.56
C SER A 126 1.03 -41.39 -33.64
N SER A 127 -0.11 -41.88 -34.10
CA SER A 127 -1.15 -41.38 -35.00
C SER A 127 -2.30 -42.40 -35.04
N THR A 128 -3.44 -41.97 -35.57
CA THR A 128 -4.45 -42.79 -36.28
C THR A 128 -5.50 -43.57 -35.47
N ALA A 129 -6.74 -43.06 -35.53
CA ALA A 129 -7.99 -43.81 -35.40
C ALA A 129 -8.17 -44.74 -36.65
N PRO A 130 -9.12 -45.71 -36.69
CA PRO A 130 -10.56 -45.40 -36.67
C PRO A 130 -11.51 -46.45 -36.05
N ASN A 131 -12.76 -46.00 -35.94
CA ASN A 131 -14.03 -46.72 -36.06
C ASN A 131 -14.78 -47.31 -34.84
N ALA A 132 -15.95 -46.67 -34.64
CA ALA A 132 -17.29 -47.26 -34.65
C ALA A 132 -17.93 -47.76 -33.33
N ALA A 133 -18.78 -46.87 -32.81
CA ALA A 133 -20.19 -47.06 -32.43
C ALA A 133 -20.57 -48.18 -31.46
N THR A 134 -21.18 -47.80 -30.32
CA THR A 134 -22.54 -48.25 -29.95
C THR A 134 -23.21 -47.22 -29.04
N ALA A 135 -24.51 -47.03 -29.28
CA ALA A 135 -25.42 -46.05 -28.72
C ALA A 135 -25.74 -46.25 -27.22
N GLY A 136 -26.06 -45.14 -26.55
CA GLY A 136 -26.63 -45.10 -25.20
C GLY A 136 -27.33 -43.76 -24.97
N ASN A 137 -28.57 -43.69 -25.41
CA ASN A 137 -29.46 -42.53 -25.36
C ASN A 137 -30.06 -42.36 -23.96
N VAL A 138 -29.77 -41.26 -23.24
CA VAL A 138 -30.64 -40.76 -22.16
C VAL A 138 -30.66 -39.23 -22.18
N LYS A 139 -31.82 -38.68 -22.49
CA LYS A 139 -32.17 -37.26 -22.37
C LYS A 139 -32.71 -37.01 -20.95
N PRO A 140 -32.51 -35.82 -20.38
CA PRO A 140 -33.60 -35.21 -19.64
C PRO A 140 -33.98 -33.87 -20.25
N LEU A 141 -35.29 -33.71 -20.38
CA LEU A 141 -36.01 -32.54 -20.82
C LEU A 141 -36.16 -31.61 -19.60
N GLY A 142 -35.57 -30.42 -19.65
CA GLY A 142 -35.69 -29.43 -18.59
C GLY A 142 -35.36 -28.03 -19.09
N SER A 143 -36.41 -27.20 -19.20
CA SER A 143 -36.40 -25.73 -19.35
C SER A 143 -35.51 -25.12 -20.45
N SER A 144 -36.06 -25.15 -21.67
CA SER A 144 -35.76 -24.17 -22.71
C SER A 144 -36.41 -22.82 -22.35
N LEU A 145 -35.67 -21.95 -21.66
CA LEU A 145 -35.93 -20.52 -21.57
C LEU A 145 -34.57 -19.80 -21.45
N ASN A 146 -34.26 -18.96 -22.45
CA ASN A 146 -33.05 -18.12 -22.61
C ASN A 146 -31.79 -18.76 -23.22
N SER A 147 -31.90 -19.37 -24.40
CA SER A 147 -30.73 -19.72 -25.23
C SER A 147 -30.71 -18.99 -26.58
N SER A 148 -30.94 -17.68 -26.57
CA SER A 148 -30.77 -16.83 -27.76
C SER A 148 -30.15 -15.48 -27.44
N MET A 149 -29.04 -15.46 -26.69
CA MET A 149 -28.02 -14.44 -26.94
C MET A 149 -27.15 -15.00 -28.07
N SER A 150 -27.15 -14.33 -29.22
CA SER A 150 -26.27 -14.69 -30.34
C SER A 150 -24.82 -14.77 -29.85
N SER A 151 -24.05 -15.72 -30.36
CA SER A 151 -22.63 -15.88 -30.00
C SER A 151 -21.84 -14.56 -30.16
N GLN A 152 -22.25 -13.73 -31.13
CA GLN A 152 -21.75 -12.37 -31.35
C GLN A 152 -22.08 -11.39 -30.22
N LYS A 153 -23.25 -11.50 -29.56
CA LYS A 153 -23.61 -10.63 -28.44
C LYS A 153 -22.86 -11.02 -27.16
N ARG A 154 -22.42 -12.28 -27.04
CA ARG A 154 -21.56 -12.74 -25.93
C ARG A 154 -20.13 -12.24 -26.09
N THR A 155 -19.56 -12.31 -27.29
CA THR A 155 -18.21 -11.76 -27.57
C THR A 155 -18.18 -10.24 -27.46
N ASP A 156 -19.23 -9.55 -27.94
CA ASP A 156 -19.33 -8.10 -27.77
C ASP A 156 -19.43 -7.70 -26.27
N LEU A 157 -20.07 -8.53 -25.43
CA LEU A 157 -20.17 -8.26 -23.99
C LEU A 157 -18.85 -8.48 -23.26
N ASP A 158 -18.10 -9.53 -23.65
CA ASP A 158 -16.79 -9.89 -23.09
C ASP A 158 -15.69 -8.88 -23.44
N LEU A 159 -15.80 -8.22 -24.59
CA LEU A 159 -14.86 -7.16 -24.98
C LEU A 159 -15.13 -5.85 -24.21
N MET A 160 -16.40 -5.56 -23.91
CA MET A 160 -16.80 -4.35 -23.18
C MET A 160 -16.42 -4.41 -21.69
N THR A 161 -16.27 -5.61 -21.10
CA THR A 161 -15.76 -5.78 -19.73
C THR A 161 -14.29 -5.39 -19.58
N HIS A 162 -13.53 -5.35 -20.69
CA HIS A 162 -12.13 -4.94 -20.69
C HIS A 162 -11.93 -3.44 -20.94
N LEU A 163 -12.99 -2.65 -21.12
CA LEU A 163 -12.86 -1.19 -21.27
C LEU A 163 -12.66 -0.50 -19.91
N THR A 164 -11.72 0.43 -19.85
CA THR A 164 -11.62 1.36 -18.71
C THR A 164 -12.88 2.24 -18.60
N GLN A 165 -13.06 2.92 -17.45
CA GLN A 165 -14.15 3.90 -17.30
C GLN A 165 -14.08 5.03 -18.34
N ARG A 166 -12.86 5.49 -18.69
CA ARG A 166 -12.65 6.51 -19.73
C ARG A 166 -13.04 5.99 -21.11
N SER A 167 -12.60 4.78 -21.48
CA SER A 167 -13.00 4.14 -22.75
C SER A 167 -14.51 3.93 -22.85
N ASN A 168 -15.17 3.58 -21.75
CA ASN A 168 -16.63 3.47 -21.72
C ASN A 168 -17.31 4.82 -22.00
N ARG A 169 -16.81 5.92 -21.43
CA ARG A 169 -17.32 7.28 -21.73
C ARG A 169 -17.11 7.66 -23.20
N VAL A 170 -15.91 7.40 -23.75
CA VAL A 170 -15.60 7.59 -25.17
C VAL A 170 -16.60 6.85 -26.06
N PHE A 171 -16.87 5.58 -25.75
CA PHE A 171 -17.82 4.76 -26.51
C PHE A 171 -19.26 5.30 -26.42
N VAL A 172 -19.71 5.72 -25.23
CA VAL A 172 -21.03 6.33 -25.05
C VAL A 172 -21.17 7.61 -25.86
N THR A 173 -20.13 8.46 -25.89
CA THR A 173 -20.10 9.67 -26.71
C THR A 173 -20.13 9.34 -28.21
N ALA A 174 -19.39 8.33 -28.64
CA ALA A 174 -19.42 7.85 -30.02
C ALA A 174 -20.82 7.34 -30.44
N GLN A 175 -21.48 6.58 -29.55
CA GLN A 175 -22.85 6.10 -29.77
C GLN A 175 -23.85 7.27 -29.84
N ALA A 176 -23.72 8.27 -28.97
CA ALA A 176 -24.54 9.46 -29.00
C ALA A 176 -24.38 10.22 -30.33
N LYS A 177 -23.15 10.32 -30.85
CA LYS A 177 -22.90 10.97 -32.14
C LYS A 177 -23.50 10.21 -33.32
N ALA A 178 -23.36 8.88 -33.35
CA ALA A 178 -24.00 8.05 -34.38
C ALA A 178 -25.52 8.23 -34.38
N LYS A 179 -26.13 8.29 -33.18
CA LYS A 179 -27.55 8.53 -33.02
C LYS A 179 -27.97 9.93 -33.50
N GLU A 180 -27.19 10.97 -33.16
CA GLU A 180 -27.42 12.36 -33.61
C GLU A 180 -27.42 12.47 -35.14
N LEU A 181 -26.53 11.73 -35.81
CA LEU A 181 -26.39 11.72 -37.26
C LEU A 181 -27.41 10.81 -37.97
N GLY A 182 -28.21 10.03 -37.23
CA GLY A 182 -29.13 9.05 -37.80
C GLY A 182 -28.46 7.78 -38.35
N SER A 183 -27.18 7.58 -38.07
CA SER A 183 -26.38 6.44 -38.55
C SER A 183 -26.92 5.13 -37.96
N ALA A 184 -27.03 4.08 -38.78
CA ALA A 184 -27.39 2.74 -38.30
C ALA A 184 -26.24 2.04 -37.56
N PHE A 185 -25.00 2.48 -37.83
CA PHE A 185 -23.79 1.87 -37.29
C PHE A 185 -22.92 2.93 -36.60
N ILE A 186 -22.28 2.52 -35.50
CA ILE A 186 -21.15 3.22 -34.90
C ILE A 186 -19.91 2.72 -35.64
N ASP A 187 -19.18 3.65 -36.25
CA ASP A 187 -17.99 3.36 -37.05
C ASP A 187 -16.83 4.30 -36.66
N SER A 188 -15.68 4.18 -37.34
CA SER A 188 -14.42 4.87 -37.05
C SER A 188 -14.55 6.38 -36.77
N GLU A 189 -15.37 7.11 -37.53
CA GLU A 189 -15.59 8.55 -37.41
C GLU A 189 -16.33 8.92 -36.13
N HIS A 190 -17.28 8.09 -35.73
CA HIS A 190 -18.03 8.27 -34.50
C HIS A 190 -17.15 7.96 -33.29
N MET A 191 -16.33 6.90 -33.40
CA MET A 191 -15.35 6.56 -32.37
C MET A 191 -14.31 7.67 -32.21
N LEU A 192 -13.79 8.22 -33.32
CA LEU A 192 -12.87 9.35 -33.26
C LEU A 192 -13.51 10.58 -32.63
N HIS A 193 -14.78 10.88 -32.93
CA HIS A 193 -15.51 11.94 -32.24
C HIS A 193 -15.58 11.71 -30.72
N GLY A 194 -15.86 10.49 -30.28
CA GLY A 194 -15.84 10.14 -28.86
C GLY A 194 -14.45 10.31 -28.23
N LEU A 195 -13.39 9.96 -28.96
CA LEU A 195 -12.00 10.12 -28.51
C LEU A 195 -11.61 11.60 -28.37
N LEU A 196 -12.07 12.48 -29.26
CA LEU A 196 -11.80 13.92 -29.18
C LEU A 196 -12.45 14.59 -27.96
N ALA A 197 -13.50 13.99 -27.40
CA ALA A 197 -14.14 14.44 -26.18
C ALA A 197 -13.40 14.02 -24.88
N ASP A 198 -12.43 13.11 -24.97
CA ASP A 198 -11.58 12.74 -23.84
C ASP A 198 -10.44 13.75 -23.67
N GLY A 199 -10.29 14.30 -22.47
CA GLY A 199 -9.36 15.40 -22.19
C GLY A 199 -7.88 15.03 -22.38
N GLU A 200 -7.49 13.79 -22.10
CA GLU A 200 -6.10 13.35 -22.29
C GLU A 200 -5.80 13.08 -23.76
N ILE A 201 -6.75 12.52 -24.52
CA ILE A 201 -6.60 12.37 -25.97
C ILE A 201 -6.50 13.74 -26.65
N TYR A 202 -7.31 14.70 -26.21
CA TYR A 202 -7.24 16.07 -26.69
C TYR A 202 -5.83 16.66 -26.45
N LYS A 203 -5.29 16.52 -25.23
CA LYS A 203 -3.94 16.98 -24.88
C LYS A 203 -2.85 16.25 -25.68
N LEU A 204 -2.98 14.94 -25.84
CA LEU A 204 -2.08 14.09 -26.61
C LEU A 204 -1.95 14.58 -28.06
N LEU A 205 -3.07 14.87 -28.71
CA LEU A 205 -3.08 15.39 -30.09
C LEU A 205 -2.42 16.78 -30.19
N MET A 206 -2.69 17.65 -29.22
CA MET A 206 -2.04 18.97 -29.14
C MET A 206 -0.51 18.87 -28.98
N GLU A 207 -0.02 17.95 -28.14
CA GLU A 207 1.42 17.69 -27.99
C GLU A 207 2.04 17.15 -29.28
N MET A 208 1.27 16.41 -30.08
CA MET A 208 1.64 15.96 -31.42
C MET A 208 1.49 17.03 -32.50
N LYS A 209 1.17 18.28 -32.11
CA LYS A 209 0.96 19.43 -33.00
C LYS A 209 -0.22 19.24 -33.98
N VAL A 210 -1.18 18.37 -33.64
CA VAL A 210 -2.42 18.19 -34.40
C VAL A 210 -3.55 18.87 -33.62
N GLN A 211 -4.22 19.84 -34.22
CA GLN A 211 -5.31 20.58 -33.56
C GLN A 211 -6.60 19.76 -33.58
N PRO A 212 -7.18 19.39 -32.42
CA PRO A 212 -8.44 18.64 -32.37
C PRO A 212 -9.60 19.30 -33.12
N GLN A 213 -9.68 20.63 -33.11
CA GLN A 213 -10.69 21.41 -33.85
C GLN A 213 -10.62 21.15 -35.36
N GLN A 214 -9.42 20.97 -35.91
CA GLN A 214 -9.26 20.68 -37.33
C GLN A 214 -9.73 19.26 -37.66
N ILE A 215 -9.52 18.30 -36.74
CA ILE A 215 -10.05 16.94 -36.88
C ILE A 215 -11.59 16.97 -36.83
N GLU A 216 -12.18 17.71 -35.89
CA GLU A 216 -13.64 17.86 -35.82
C GLU A 216 -14.21 18.47 -37.09
N ALA A 217 -13.57 19.50 -37.65
CA ALA A 217 -13.98 20.13 -38.89
C ALA A 217 -13.88 19.18 -40.10
N GLU A 218 -12.82 18.36 -40.18
CA GLU A 218 -12.66 17.34 -41.22
C GLU A 218 -13.74 16.25 -41.11
N LEU A 219 -14.02 15.77 -39.89
CA LEU A 219 -15.08 14.80 -39.65
C LEU A 219 -16.46 15.37 -40.00
N ALA A 220 -16.71 16.64 -39.67
CA ALA A 220 -17.97 17.32 -39.97
C ALA A 220 -18.28 17.37 -41.48
N GLN A 221 -17.25 17.47 -42.33
CA GLN A 221 -17.42 17.43 -43.79
C GLN A 221 -17.79 16.04 -44.30
N THR A 222 -17.46 14.99 -43.55
CA THR A 222 -17.67 13.59 -43.97
C THR A 222 -18.98 13.01 -43.42
N TYR A 223 -19.56 13.61 -42.38
CA TYR A 223 -20.81 13.15 -41.80
C TYR A 223 -21.97 13.24 -42.80
N LYS A 224 -22.67 12.12 -42.97
CA LYS A 224 -23.94 12.07 -43.69
C LYS A 224 -25.06 12.07 -42.67
N ARG A 225 -25.91 13.09 -42.72
CA ARG A 225 -27.07 13.18 -41.84
C ARG A 225 -28.23 12.40 -42.46
N GLU A 226 -28.62 11.33 -41.80
CA GLU A 226 -29.76 10.49 -42.17
C GLU A 226 -30.98 10.83 -41.31
N ALA A 227 -32.16 10.35 -41.71
CA ALA A 227 -33.35 10.44 -40.89
C ALA A 227 -33.12 9.69 -39.55
N PRO A 228 -33.52 10.27 -38.40
CA PRO A 228 -33.34 9.62 -37.11
C PRO A 228 -33.99 8.24 -37.06
N LYS A 229 -33.22 7.22 -36.69
CA LYS A 229 -33.71 5.85 -36.53
C LYS A 229 -34.11 5.60 -35.08
N LEU A 230 -35.22 4.88 -34.87
CA LEU A 230 -35.72 4.53 -33.52
C LEU A 230 -34.87 3.46 -32.82
N ILE A 231 -34.03 2.73 -33.58
CA ILE A 231 -33.22 1.62 -33.07
C ILE A 231 -31.82 2.14 -32.71
N PRO A 232 -31.24 1.75 -31.55
CA PRO A 232 -29.87 2.12 -31.20
C PRO A 232 -28.85 1.63 -32.25
N PRO A 233 -27.86 2.47 -32.61
CA PRO A 233 -26.87 2.10 -33.60
C PRO A 233 -26.02 0.93 -33.11
N GLN A 234 -25.70 -0.01 -34.01
CA GLN A 234 -24.88 -1.18 -33.71
C GLN A 234 -23.42 -0.91 -34.07
N MET A 235 -22.46 -1.65 -33.48
CA MET A 235 -21.06 -1.52 -33.89
C MET A 235 -20.87 -2.04 -35.33
N SER A 236 -20.16 -1.27 -36.17
CA SER A 236 -19.75 -1.73 -37.48
C SER A 236 -18.74 -2.90 -37.35
N PRO A 237 -18.62 -3.80 -38.34
CA PRO A 237 -17.57 -4.82 -38.34
C PRO A 237 -16.16 -4.24 -38.22
N ARG A 238 -15.93 -3.05 -38.80
CA ARG A 238 -14.67 -2.31 -38.68
C ARG A 238 -14.42 -1.89 -37.23
N LEU A 239 -15.41 -1.28 -36.58
CA LEU A 239 -15.27 -0.82 -35.21
C LEU A 239 -14.97 -1.99 -34.26
N LYS A 240 -15.62 -3.14 -34.46
CA LYS A 240 -15.31 -4.36 -33.69
C LYS A 240 -13.84 -4.74 -33.81
N ARG A 241 -13.31 -4.80 -35.03
CA ARG A 241 -11.88 -5.07 -35.27
C ARG A 241 -10.97 -4.02 -34.61
N ILE A 242 -11.35 -2.74 -34.61
CA ILE A 242 -10.60 -1.68 -33.93
C ILE A 242 -10.54 -1.96 -32.42
N ILE A 243 -11.66 -2.33 -31.79
CA ILE A 243 -11.67 -2.63 -30.35
C ILE A 243 -10.89 -3.94 -30.06
N ASP A 244 -11.04 -4.98 -30.88
CA ASP A 244 -10.26 -6.22 -30.75
C ASP A 244 -8.74 -5.94 -30.84
N ASN A 245 -8.34 -5.13 -31.83
CA ASN A 245 -6.95 -4.71 -31.99
C ASN A 245 -6.47 -3.84 -30.83
N SER A 246 -7.34 -3.00 -30.26
CA SER A 246 -6.99 -2.19 -29.09
C SER A 246 -6.66 -3.05 -27.85
N LEU A 247 -7.30 -4.21 -27.70
CA LEU A 247 -6.94 -5.19 -26.66
C LEU A 247 -5.56 -5.81 -26.90
N VAL A 248 -5.23 -6.11 -28.15
CA VAL A 248 -3.90 -6.62 -28.53
C VAL A 248 -2.83 -5.55 -28.24
N VAL A 249 -3.10 -4.29 -28.56
CA VAL A 249 -2.22 -3.15 -28.28
C VAL A 249 -2.02 -3.00 -26.76
N ALA A 250 -3.12 -3.02 -25.98
CA ALA A 250 -3.07 -2.95 -24.53
C ALA A 250 -2.18 -4.04 -23.92
N ARG A 251 -2.40 -5.31 -24.32
CA ARG A 251 -1.63 -6.45 -23.81
C ARG A 251 -0.15 -6.40 -24.21
N LYS A 252 0.18 -5.97 -25.42
CA LYS A 252 1.58 -5.78 -25.87
C LYS A 252 2.32 -4.74 -25.02
N LEU A 253 1.60 -3.76 -24.49
CA LEU A 253 2.12 -2.70 -23.64
C LEU A 253 2.05 -3.05 -22.14
N GLY A 254 1.54 -4.25 -21.79
CA GLY A 254 1.43 -4.72 -20.41
C GLY A 254 0.18 -4.27 -19.67
N PHE A 255 -0.83 -3.74 -20.36
CA PHE A 255 -2.11 -3.36 -19.77
C PHE A 255 -3.14 -4.48 -19.84
N GLU A 256 -3.89 -4.66 -18.75
CA GLU A 256 -5.02 -5.61 -18.67
C GLU A 256 -6.32 -5.03 -19.27
N PHE A 257 -6.47 -3.70 -19.22
CA PHE A 257 -7.66 -2.98 -19.69
C PHE A 257 -7.36 -2.07 -20.90
N ILE A 258 -8.37 -1.86 -21.73
CA ILE A 258 -8.34 -1.04 -22.93
C ILE A 258 -8.64 0.42 -22.57
N SER A 259 -7.71 1.32 -22.87
CA SER A 259 -7.82 2.76 -22.65
C SER A 259 -8.15 3.53 -23.94
N PRO A 260 -8.52 4.82 -23.86
CA PRO A 260 -8.74 5.65 -25.04
C PRO A 260 -7.54 5.70 -26.00
N GLU A 261 -6.31 5.63 -25.47
CA GLU A 261 -5.06 5.66 -26.23
C GLU A 261 -4.89 4.39 -27.05
N HIS A 262 -5.20 3.22 -26.47
CA HIS A 262 -5.18 1.95 -27.20
C HIS A 262 -6.20 1.96 -28.35
N ILE A 263 -7.38 2.54 -28.11
CA ILE A 263 -8.43 2.69 -29.13
C ILE A 263 -7.97 3.65 -30.22
N LEU A 264 -7.38 4.80 -29.86
CA LEU A 264 -6.85 5.77 -30.82
C LEU A 264 -5.76 5.15 -31.70
N PHE A 265 -4.84 4.38 -31.10
CA PHE A 265 -3.79 3.67 -31.85
C PHE A 265 -4.38 2.66 -32.84
N ALA A 266 -5.27 1.80 -32.35
CA ALA A 266 -5.89 0.76 -33.18
C ALA A 266 -6.76 1.36 -34.29
N LEU A 267 -7.45 2.46 -34.01
CA LEU A 267 -8.24 3.21 -34.99
C LEU A 267 -7.33 3.80 -36.07
N TYR A 268 -6.21 4.40 -35.67
CA TYR A 268 -5.25 4.95 -36.62
C TYR A 268 -4.57 3.85 -37.46
N GLU A 269 -4.22 2.73 -36.82
CA GLU A 269 -3.59 1.58 -37.49
C GLU A 269 -4.51 0.85 -38.47
N GLU A 270 -5.83 0.87 -38.24
CA GLU A 270 -6.80 0.31 -39.17
C GLU A 270 -6.74 0.96 -40.56
N GLY A 271 -6.41 2.26 -40.64
CA GLY A 271 -5.96 2.95 -41.85
C GLY A 271 -7.02 3.24 -42.92
N GLU A 272 -8.10 2.47 -43.01
CA GLU A 272 -9.10 2.60 -44.07
C GLU A 272 -10.31 3.46 -43.66
N GLY A 273 -10.62 3.48 -42.36
CA GLY A 273 -11.73 4.21 -41.78
C GLY A 273 -11.67 5.71 -42.03
N ILE A 274 -12.83 6.37 -41.98
CA ILE A 274 -12.92 7.84 -42.07
C ILE A 274 -12.11 8.47 -40.94
N GLY A 275 -12.22 7.93 -39.71
CA GLY A 275 -11.43 8.41 -38.57
C GLY A 275 -9.92 8.31 -38.81
N ALA A 276 -9.44 7.15 -39.29
CA ALA A 276 -8.02 6.93 -39.58
C ALA A 276 -7.50 7.91 -40.64
N ARG A 277 -8.27 8.09 -41.72
CA ARG A 277 -7.93 9.01 -42.82
C ARG A 277 -7.91 10.47 -42.37
N ALA A 278 -8.84 10.89 -41.51
CA ALA A 278 -8.85 12.25 -40.97
C ALA A 278 -7.57 12.54 -40.16
N LEU A 279 -7.14 11.60 -39.33
CA LEU A 279 -5.89 11.70 -38.57
C LEU A 279 -4.66 11.75 -39.49
N ALA A 280 -4.61 10.89 -40.51
CA ALA A 280 -3.50 10.85 -41.46
C ALA A 280 -3.39 12.14 -42.29
N LYS A 281 -4.53 12.69 -42.74
CA LYS A 281 -4.60 13.95 -43.50
C LYS A 281 -4.05 15.14 -42.71
N LEU A 282 -4.28 15.15 -41.40
CA LEU A 282 -3.86 16.24 -40.50
C LEU A 282 -2.44 16.05 -39.93
N GLY A 283 -1.67 15.12 -40.51
CA GLY A 283 -0.24 15.01 -40.26
C GLY A 283 0.15 14.20 -39.03
N LEU A 284 -0.77 13.42 -38.45
CA LEU A 284 -0.43 12.46 -37.40
C LEU A 284 0.49 11.39 -38.01
N LYS A 285 1.68 11.18 -37.43
CA LYS A 285 2.60 10.13 -37.88
C LYS A 285 2.45 8.88 -37.01
N LYS A 286 2.52 7.70 -37.63
CA LYS A 286 2.36 6.42 -36.92
C LYS A 286 3.47 6.22 -35.90
N GLU A 287 4.69 6.62 -36.24
CA GLU A 287 5.87 6.50 -35.38
C GLU A 287 5.77 7.41 -34.17
N ASP A 288 5.23 8.62 -34.36
CA ASP A 288 5.04 9.57 -33.27
C ASP A 288 3.92 9.12 -32.34
N LEU A 289 2.82 8.59 -32.89
CA LEU A 289 1.74 8.00 -32.10
C LEU A 289 2.21 6.74 -31.36
N ASN A 290 3.04 5.90 -31.99
CA ASN A 290 3.59 4.70 -31.34
C ASN A 290 4.62 5.06 -30.28
N LYS A 291 5.56 5.97 -30.55
CA LYS A 291 6.51 6.47 -29.55
C LYS A 291 5.79 7.15 -28.40
N LYS A 292 4.75 7.92 -28.71
CA LYS A 292 3.95 8.55 -27.70
C LYS A 292 3.16 7.48 -26.98
N ILE A 293 2.51 6.49 -27.58
CA ILE A 293 1.72 5.46 -26.85
C ILE A 293 2.58 4.44 -26.08
N ALA A 294 3.69 3.96 -26.66
CA ALA A 294 4.67 3.08 -26.02
C ALA A 294 5.59 3.82 -25.03
N GLY A 295 5.88 5.10 -25.29
CA GLY A 295 6.48 6.04 -24.34
C GLY A 295 5.46 6.63 -23.36
N ASN A 296 4.16 6.51 -23.66
CA ASN A 296 3.00 6.88 -22.85
C ASN A 296 2.64 5.72 -21.91
N LYS A 297 3.67 5.14 -21.31
CA LYS A 297 3.74 5.25 -19.86
C LYS A 297 3.66 6.73 -19.40
N GLU A 298 2.81 7.61 -19.94
CA GLU A 298 2.90 9.08 -19.81
C GLU A 298 1.61 9.79 -20.24
N GLY A 299 0.80 9.16 -21.10
CA GLY A 299 -0.54 9.63 -21.50
C GLY A 299 -1.61 9.22 -20.49
N LEU A 300 -1.88 7.92 -20.29
CA LEU A 300 -2.65 7.47 -19.10
C LEU A 300 -1.93 7.74 -17.80
N LEU A 301 -0.61 7.87 -17.88
CA LEU A 301 0.15 8.32 -16.76
C LEU A 301 0.11 9.85 -16.67
N THR A 302 -0.59 10.70 -17.42
CA THR A 302 -0.56 12.13 -17.03
C THR A 302 -1.30 12.41 -15.73
N ASP A 303 -2.35 11.62 -15.42
CA ASP A 303 -2.92 11.56 -14.06
C ASP A 303 -2.04 10.72 -13.10
N GLN A 304 -1.10 9.91 -13.61
CA GLN A 304 -0.17 9.09 -12.81
C GLN A 304 1.33 9.48 -12.91
N LYS A 305 1.75 10.59 -13.53
CA LYS A 305 3.15 11.03 -13.83
C LYS A 305 3.42 12.43 -13.32
N GLU A 306 2.38 13.21 -13.01
CA GLU A 306 2.48 14.00 -11.78
C GLU A 306 2.61 13.07 -10.55
N ALA A 307 2.05 11.86 -10.59
CA ALA A 307 2.21 10.85 -9.56
C ALA A 307 3.48 9.96 -9.70
N GLU A 308 4.09 9.78 -10.87
CA GLU A 308 5.28 8.91 -11.06
C GLU A 308 6.59 9.71 -11.04
N LYS A 309 6.56 11.04 -11.28
CA LYS A 309 7.64 11.92 -10.79
C LYS A 309 7.57 12.13 -9.27
N LYS A 310 6.56 11.55 -8.62
CA LYS A 310 6.41 11.40 -7.17
C LYS A 310 5.92 9.98 -6.81
N LYS A 311 6.44 8.92 -7.44
CA LYS A 311 6.27 7.59 -6.84
C LYS A 311 7.09 7.67 -5.58
N SER A 312 6.41 7.94 -4.48
CA SER A 312 7.05 8.24 -3.22
C SER A 312 7.86 7.02 -2.84
N ALA A 313 8.98 7.20 -2.13
CA ALA A 313 9.81 6.09 -1.69
C ALA A 313 8.95 4.99 -1.01
N LEU A 314 7.87 5.38 -0.33
CA LEU A 314 6.87 4.45 0.19
C LEU A 314 6.20 3.59 -0.89
N ASP A 315 5.72 4.16 -1.99
CA ASP A 315 5.04 3.38 -3.04
C ASP A 315 5.98 2.41 -3.77
N GLN A 316 7.28 2.71 -3.80
CA GLN A 316 8.27 1.86 -4.45
C GLN A 316 8.77 0.72 -3.56
N PHE A 317 8.95 0.99 -2.27
CA PHE A 317 9.63 0.10 -1.34
C PHE A 317 8.71 -0.49 -0.27
N THR A 318 7.41 -0.18 -0.30
CA THR A 318 6.44 -0.71 0.64
C THR A 318 5.22 -1.28 -0.06
N ILE A 319 4.54 -2.20 0.64
CA ILE A 319 3.28 -2.80 0.23
C ILE A 319 2.20 -2.27 1.17
N ASP A 320 1.13 -1.68 0.62
CA ASP A 320 0.01 -1.19 1.42
C ASP A 320 -0.90 -2.35 1.85
N ILE A 321 -0.68 -2.83 3.07
CA ILE A 321 -1.43 -3.94 3.67
C ILE A 321 -2.88 -3.50 3.94
N THR A 322 -3.09 -2.25 4.35
CA THR A 322 -4.44 -1.69 4.55
C THR A 322 -5.25 -1.59 3.26
N ALA A 323 -4.63 -1.25 2.13
CA ALA A 323 -5.29 -1.24 0.84
C ALA A 323 -5.66 -2.67 0.39
N ARG A 324 -4.78 -3.66 0.59
CA ARG A 324 -5.09 -5.07 0.32
C ARG A 324 -6.25 -5.57 1.18
N ALA A 325 -6.30 -5.18 2.45
CA ALA A 325 -7.42 -5.48 3.34
C ALA A 325 -8.73 -4.88 2.82
N ALA A 326 -8.73 -3.61 2.42
CA ALA A 326 -9.91 -2.92 1.88
C ALA A 326 -10.43 -3.54 0.57
N GLN A 327 -9.54 -4.16 -0.21
CA GLN A 327 -9.89 -4.87 -1.45
C GLN A 327 -10.33 -6.32 -1.20
N GLY A 328 -10.30 -6.82 0.04
CA GLY A 328 -10.63 -8.21 0.36
C GLY A 328 -9.60 -9.23 -0.14
N LEU A 329 -8.35 -8.79 -0.36
CA LEU A 329 -7.25 -9.62 -0.86
C LEU A 329 -6.43 -10.30 0.25
N LEU A 330 -6.83 -10.16 1.51
CA LEU A 330 -6.18 -10.77 2.66
C LEU A 330 -7.02 -11.92 3.17
N ASP A 331 -6.36 -13.00 3.58
CA ASP A 331 -7.04 -14.14 4.16
C ASP A 331 -7.66 -13.77 5.52
N PRO A 332 -8.83 -14.34 5.88
CA PRO A 332 -9.44 -14.09 7.17
C PRO A 332 -8.54 -14.62 8.28
N VAL A 333 -8.24 -13.78 9.28
CA VAL A 333 -7.36 -14.15 10.38
C VAL A 333 -8.18 -14.80 11.49
N ILE A 334 -8.00 -16.11 11.65
CA ILE A 334 -8.70 -16.92 12.64
C ILE A 334 -7.88 -16.97 13.95
N GLU A 335 -8.55 -16.83 15.09
CA GLU A 335 -8.00 -17.07 16.44
C GLU A 335 -6.75 -16.25 16.89
N ARG A 336 -6.46 -15.11 16.25
CA ARG A 336 -5.37 -14.19 16.68
C ARG A 336 -5.84 -12.92 17.41
N SER A 337 -7.11 -12.86 17.81
CA SER A 337 -7.75 -11.66 18.38
C SER A 337 -7.00 -11.09 19.58
N GLN A 338 -6.57 -11.93 20.52
CA GLN A 338 -5.88 -11.46 21.74
C GLN A 338 -4.55 -10.74 21.42
N VAL A 339 -3.81 -11.25 20.44
CA VAL A 339 -2.52 -10.65 20.02
C VAL A 339 -2.78 -9.35 19.26
N ILE A 340 -3.77 -9.33 18.36
CA ILE A 340 -4.16 -8.13 17.61
C ILE A 340 -4.64 -7.02 18.56
N GLU A 341 -5.50 -7.34 19.53
CA GLU A 341 -5.96 -6.41 20.56
C GLU A 341 -4.79 -5.86 21.38
N ARG A 342 -3.82 -6.71 21.73
CA ARG A 342 -2.61 -6.29 22.44
C ARG A 342 -1.80 -5.30 21.61
N VAL A 343 -1.64 -5.55 20.31
CA VAL A 343 -0.95 -4.66 19.37
C VAL A 343 -1.69 -3.31 19.26
N ILE A 344 -3.01 -3.32 19.11
CA ILE A 344 -3.86 -2.11 19.09
C ILE A 344 -3.68 -1.28 20.36
N HIS A 345 -3.71 -1.95 21.52
CA HIS A 345 -3.56 -1.27 22.79
C HIS A 345 -2.18 -0.60 22.91
N ILE A 346 -1.12 -1.25 22.43
CA ILE A 346 0.24 -0.67 22.41
C ILE A 346 0.32 0.51 21.46
N LEU A 347 -0.18 0.37 20.23
CA LEU A 347 -0.15 1.43 19.21
C LEU A 347 -0.92 2.68 19.66
N SER A 348 -1.92 2.51 20.52
CA SER A 348 -2.76 3.60 21.04
C SER A 348 -2.13 4.35 22.25
N ARG A 349 -0.95 3.92 22.74
CA ARG A 349 -0.27 4.57 23.86
C ARG A 349 0.43 5.85 23.44
N ARG A 350 0.68 6.74 24.41
CA ARG A 350 1.51 7.94 24.23
C ARG A 350 3.01 7.65 24.25
N SER A 351 3.44 6.56 24.89
CA SER A 351 4.84 6.15 25.00
C SER A 351 4.97 4.63 24.90
N LYS A 352 6.15 4.14 24.49
CA LYS A 352 6.40 2.72 24.16
C LYS A 352 5.30 2.15 23.25
N ASN A 353 4.97 2.90 22.21
CA ASN A 353 3.84 2.65 21.31
C ASN A 353 4.23 1.97 19.99
N ASN A 354 5.43 1.38 19.95
CA ASN A 354 5.90 0.57 18.83
C ASN A 354 5.91 -0.90 19.27
N PRO A 355 4.93 -1.72 18.87
CA PRO A 355 4.93 -3.14 19.23
C PRO A 355 5.98 -3.90 18.42
N VAL A 356 6.62 -4.88 19.06
CA VAL A 356 7.49 -5.85 18.39
C VAL A 356 6.96 -7.25 18.66
N MET A 357 6.49 -7.92 17.61
CA MET A 357 6.04 -9.30 17.68
C MET A 357 7.26 -10.21 17.80
N VAL A 358 7.34 -10.95 18.92
CA VAL A 358 8.42 -11.89 19.24
C VAL A 358 7.86 -13.30 19.30
N GLY A 359 8.44 -14.21 18.53
CA GLY A 359 8.08 -15.62 18.45
C GLY A 359 8.99 -16.34 17.45
N GLU A 360 8.84 -17.66 17.30
CA GLU A 360 9.61 -18.41 16.31
C GLU A 360 9.26 -18.01 14.87
N ALA A 361 10.05 -18.42 13.88
CA ALA A 361 9.72 -18.22 12.47
C ALA A 361 8.49 -19.09 12.11
N GLY A 362 7.63 -18.60 11.20
CA GLY A 362 6.47 -19.36 10.73
C GLY A 362 5.24 -19.35 11.65
N VAL A 363 5.30 -18.77 12.86
CA VAL A 363 4.15 -18.68 13.78
C VAL A 363 3.02 -17.73 13.33
N GLY A 364 3.04 -17.22 12.09
CA GLY A 364 1.98 -16.35 11.55
C GLY A 364 2.02 -14.89 12.05
N LYS A 365 3.21 -14.30 12.21
CA LYS A 365 3.36 -12.88 12.59
C LYS A 365 2.76 -11.95 11.53
N THR A 366 2.94 -12.27 10.25
CA THR A 366 2.36 -11.53 9.12
C THR A 366 0.84 -11.56 9.16
N ALA A 367 0.23 -12.72 9.45
CA ALA A 367 -1.22 -12.85 9.59
C ALA A 367 -1.79 -11.93 10.68
N ILE A 368 -1.07 -11.70 11.79
CA ILE A 368 -1.50 -10.75 12.83
C ILE A 368 -1.58 -9.31 12.28
N ILE A 369 -0.65 -8.91 11.40
CA ILE A 369 -0.64 -7.58 10.79
C ILE A 369 -1.76 -7.44 9.77
N GLU A 370 -2.02 -8.47 8.98
CA GLU A 370 -3.14 -8.52 8.05
C GLU A 370 -4.48 -8.42 8.78
N GLY A 371 -4.61 -9.10 9.92
CA GLY A 371 -5.80 -9.03 10.78
C GLY A 371 -5.96 -7.65 11.42
N LEU A 372 -4.87 -7.01 11.84
CA LEU A 372 -4.88 -5.62 12.29
C LEU A 372 -5.35 -4.67 11.17
N ALA A 373 -4.85 -4.86 9.94
CA ALA A 373 -5.24 -4.05 8.80
C ALA A 373 -6.74 -4.20 8.48
N GLN A 374 -7.27 -5.43 8.54
CA GLN A 374 -8.71 -5.70 8.43
C GLN A 374 -9.51 -4.97 9.51
N GLN A 375 -9.06 -4.98 10.77
CA GLN A 375 -9.75 -4.26 11.85
C GLN A 375 -9.74 -2.74 11.65
N ILE A 376 -8.63 -2.17 11.16
CA ILE A 376 -8.55 -0.73 10.84
C ILE A 376 -9.54 -0.36 9.72
N VAL A 377 -9.57 -1.13 8.64
CA VAL A 377 -10.49 -0.92 7.50
C VAL A 377 -11.94 -1.02 7.95
N ASN A 378 -12.26 -2.00 8.79
CA ASN A 378 -13.60 -2.21 9.34
C ASN A 378 -13.95 -1.22 10.46
N LYS A 379 -13.05 -0.27 10.79
CA LYS A 379 -13.20 0.71 11.88
C LYS A 379 -13.44 0.06 13.25
N GLN A 380 -12.90 -1.14 13.46
CA GLN A 380 -12.94 -1.89 14.72
C GLN A 380 -11.71 -1.59 15.59
N VAL A 381 -11.23 -0.35 15.54
CA VAL A 381 -10.06 0.10 16.30
C VAL A 381 -10.37 1.42 17.02
N PRO A 382 -9.66 1.74 18.11
CA PRO A 382 -9.81 3.02 18.81
C PRO A 382 -9.53 4.23 17.90
N GLU A 383 -10.09 5.38 18.27
CA GLU A 383 -9.97 6.65 17.53
C GLU A 383 -8.53 6.98 17.06
N PRO A 384 -7.47 6.80 17.87
CA PRO A 384 -6.10 7.08 17.44
C PRO A 384 -5.63 6.27 16.23
N LEU A 385 -6.22 5.11 15.95
CA LEU A 385 -5.84 4.23 14.85
C LEU A 385 -6.79 4.29 13.66
N LEU A 386 -7.89 5.03 13.77
CA LEU A 386 -8.84 5.18 12.66
C LEU A 386 -8.15 5.81 11.45
N ASN A 387 -8.43 5.23 10.28
CA ASN A 387 -7.93 5.68 8.98
C ASN A 387 -6.39 5.66 8.83
N LYS A 388 -5.64 5.08 9.79
CA LYS A 388 -4.21 4.89 9.61
C LYS A 388 -3.95 3.84 8.52
N ARG A 389 -2.83 4.01 7.81
CA ARG A 389 -2.36 3.03 6.81
C ARG A 389 -1.26 2.18 7.41
N ILE A 390 -1.28 0.87 7.12
CA ILE A 390 -0.18 -0.04 7.45
C ILE A 390 0.57 -0.34 6.16
N LEU A 391 1.84 0.08 6.13
CA LEU A 391 2.73 -0.16 5.00
C LEU A 391 3.81 -1.16 5.41
N GLY A 392 3.89 -2.31 4.74
CA GLY A 392 4.95 -3.29 4.95
C GLY A 392 6.18 -2.94 4.14
N LEU A 393 7.33 -2.78 4.78
CA LEU A 393 8.60 -2.52 4.12
C LEU A 393 9.11 -3.79 3.42
N ASP A 394 9.36 -3.71 2.12
CA ASP A 394 10.03 -4.77 1.38
C ASP A 394 11.52 -4.48 1.31
N LEU A 395 12.27 -5.08 2.24
CA LEU A 395 13.71 -4.92 2.33
C LEU A 395 14.43 -5.42 1.06
N MET A 396 13.92 -6.47 0.41
CA MET A 396 14.51 -7.01 -0.81
C MET A 396 14.41 -6.01 -1.95
N SER A 397 13.27 -5.33 -2.09
CA SER A 397 13.10 -4.26 -3.08
C SER A 397 13.99 -3.04 -2.83
N VAL A 398 14.24 -2.69 -1.56
CA VAL A 398 15.19 -1.62 -1.22
C VAL A 398 16.62 -2.02 -1.62
N MET A 399 17.02 -3.27 -1.36
CA MET A 399 18.34 -3.80 -1.67
C MET A 399 18.53 -4.07 -3.17
N ALA A 400 17.47 -4.41 -3.90
CA ALA A 400 17.52 -4.73 -5.31
C ALA A 400 18.07 -3.56 -6.14
N GLY A 401 19.19 -3.78 -6.83
CA GLY A 401 19.85 -2.76 -7.64
C GLY A 401 20.49 -1.62 -6.83
N ALA A 402 20.73 -1.80 -5.52
CA ALA A 402 21.61 -0.94 -4.74
C ALA A 402 23.01 -1.59 -4.70
N SER A 403 23.83 -1.32 -5.71
CA SER A 403 25.17 -1.93 -5.83
C SER A 403 26.15 -1.36 -4.80
N HIS A 404 25.82 -0.21 -4.21
CA HIS A 404 26.61 0.50 -3.22
C HIS A 404 25.82 0.73 -1.93
N LYS A 405 26.48 0.58 -0.78
CA LYS A 405 25.90 0.81 0.56
C LYS A 405 25.20 2.19 0.69
N GLY A 406 25.73 3.22 0.05
CA GLY A 406 25.16 4.57 0.08
C GLY A 406 23.80 4.68 -0.62
N GLU A 407 23.57 3.94 -1.71
CA GLU A 407 22.30 3.96 -2.45
C GLU A 407 21.17 3.32 -1.62
N PHE A 408 21.49 2.25 -0.89
CA PHE A 408 20.56 1.63 0.06
C PHE A 408 20.17 2.61 1.18
N GLU A 409 21.16 3.27 1.79
CA GLU A 409 20.93 4.26 2.85
C GLU A 409 20.08 5.44 2.37
N GLU A 410 20.30 5.91 1.14
CA GLU A 410 19.50 6.98 0.52
C GLU A 410 18.04 6.56 0.31
N ARG A 411 17.80 5.34 -0.21
CA ARG A 411 16.44 4.80 -0.39
C ARG A 411 15.72 4.64 0.95
N MET A 412 16.37 4.05 1.94
CA MET A 412 15.84 3.91 3.29
C MET A 412 15.53 5.26 3.93
N LYS A 413 16.42 6.24 3.75
CA LYS A 413 16.20 7.60 4.23
C LYS A 413 14.96 8.22 3.58
N GLY A 414 14.78 8.04 2.27
CA GLY A 414 13.57 8.48 1.55
C GLY A 414 12.30 7.90 2.16
N VAL A 415 12.27 6.58 2.40
CA VAL A 415 11.13 5.91 3.07
C VAL A 415 10.86 6.53 4.44
N ILE A 416 11.89 6.65 5.28
CA ILE A 416 11.76 7.17 6.64
C ILE A 416 11.25 8.61 6.64
N ASP A 417 11.78 9.47 5.78
CA ASP A 417 11.42 10.88 5.74
C ASP A 417 9.98 11.08 5.26
N GLU A 418 9.49 10.23 4.35
CA GLU A 418 8.08 10.21 3.96
C GLU A 418 7.15 9.68 5.06
N VAL A 419 7.55 8.63 5.80
CA VAL A 419 6.78 8.19 6.98
C VAL A 419 6.68 9.33 8.00
N LYS A 420 7.76 10.06 8.29
CA LYS A 420 7.71 11.23 9.18
C LYS A 420 6.81 12.33 8.64
N ALA A 421 6.89 12.61 7.33
CA ALA A 421 6.07 13.62 6.67
C ALA A 421 4.56 13.29 6.73
N SER A 422 4.20 12.01 6.90
CA SER A 422 2.81 11.57 7.08
C SER A 422 2.17 12.01 8.40
N LYS A 423 2.91 12.64 9.32
CA LYS A 423 2.42 13.15 10.61
C LYS A 423 1.65 12.10 11.41
N GLY A 424 2.14 10.86 11.40
CA GLY A 424 1.58 9.75 12.17
C GLY A 424 0.39 9.05 11.52
N GLN A 425 0.04 9.35 10.27
CA GLN A 425 -1.01 8.63 9.52
C GLN A 425 -0.55 7.24 9.04
N ILE A 426 0.76 7.02 8.95
CA ILE A 426 1.35 5.76 8.51
C ILE A 426 1.94 5.01 9.69
N ILE A 427 1.65 3.71 9.75
CA ILE A 427 2.33 2.72 10.57
C ILE A 427 3.21 1.89 9.63
N LEU A 428 4.52 1.92 9.85
CA LEU A 428 5.46 1.13 9.06
C LEU A 428 5.62 -0.26 9.69
N PHE A 429 5.32 -1.32 8.96
CA PHE A 429 5.60 -2.69 9.36
C PHE A 429 6.96 -3.12 8.80
N ILE A 430 7.82 -3.67 9.65
CA ILE A 430 9.13 -4.18 9.27
C ILE A 430 9.22 -5.62 9.76
N ASP A 431 9.18 -6.55 8.80
CA ASP A 431 9.53 -7.93 9.11
C ASP A 431 11.04 -8.07 9.29
N GLU A 432 11.45 -9.00 10.13
CA GLU A 432 12.85 -9.18 10.52
C GLU A 432 13.55 -7.86 10.89
N ILE A 433 12.92 -7.04 11.73
CA ILE A 433 13.40 -5.69 12.08
C ILE A 433 14.84 -5.68 12.61
N HIS A 434 15.32 -6.81 13.15
CA HIS A 434 16.70 -6.98 13.57
C HIS A 434 17.70 -6.85 12.41
N ASN A 435 17.35 -7.17 11.16
CA ASN A 435 18.25 -7.01 10.00
C ASN A 435 18.66 -5.56 9.79
N ILE A 436 17.72 -4.64 10.00
CA ILE A 436 17.95 -3.19 9.88
C ILE A 436 18.68 -2.65 11.12
N VAL A 437 18.37 -3.16 12.31
CA VAL A 437 18.95 -2.70 13.58
C VAL A 437 20.38 -3.22 13.81
N ALA A 438 20.64 -4.47 13.42
CA ALA A 438 21.91 -5.16 13.63
C ALA A 438 22.97 -4.82 12.57
N GLY A 439 22.56 -4.23 11.44
CA GLY A 439 23.45 -3.89 10.32
C GLY A 439 24.12 -5.10 9.68
N GLY A 440 23.32 -6.13 9.35
CA GLY A 440 23.80 -7.36 8.71
C GLY A 440 24.43 -7.16 7.32
N GLU A 441 25.00 -8.22 6.75
CA GLU A 441 25.60 -8.20 5.40
C GLU A 441 24.55 -7.80 4.35
N GLY A 442 24.60 -6.53 3.94
CA GLY A 442 23.72 -5.94 2.92
C GLY A 442 22.79 -4.82 3.39
N ALA A 443 22.48 -4.72 4.69
CA ALA A 443 21.54 -3.72 5.24
C ALA A 443 22.21 -2.44 5.77
N GLY A 444 23.54 -2.30 5.61
CA GLY A 444 24.27 -1.10 6.03
C GLY A 444 24.06 -0.73 7.51
N ASP A 445 24.37 0.50 7.88
CA ASP A 445 24.16 1.01 9.25
C ASP A 445 22.77 1.69 9.37
N ALA A 446 21.72 1.05 8.82
CA ALA A 446 20.39 1.63 8.76
C ALA A 446 19.72 1.79 10.14
N GLY A 447 20.22 1.10 11.17
CA GLY A 447 19.84 1.33 12.56
C GLY A 447 20.03 2.80 12.97
N ASN A 448 21.08 3.46 12.46
CA ASN A 448 21.33 4.89 12.72
C ASN A 448 20.36 5.82 11.99
N LEU A 449 19.70 5.37 10.92
CA LEU A 449 18.66 6.15 10.22
C LEU A 449 17.31 6.10 10.96
N LEU A 450 16.98 4.96 11.59
CA LEU A 450 15.71 4.77 12.31
C LEU A 450 15.72 5.38 13.72
N LYS A 451 16.84 5.28 14.44
CA LYS A 451 16.96 5.72 15.84
C LYS A 451 16.50 7.16 16.09
N PRO A 452 16.84 8.18 15.26
CA PRO A 452 16.41 9.56 15.50
C PRO A 452 14.89 9.74 15.42
N GLY A 453 14.24 9.16 14.41
CA GLY A 453 12.79 9.25 14.23
C GLY A 453 12.02 8.52 15.33
N LEU A 454 12.49 7.34 15.73
CA LEU A 454 11.91 6.57 16.83
C LEU A 454 12.10 7.25 18.18
N SER A 455 13.30 7.80 18.45
CA SER A 455 13.60 8.50 19.70
C SER A 455 12.73 9.73 19.88
N ARG A 456 12.45 10.47 18.79
CA ARG A 456 11.58 11.65 18.81
C ARG A 456 10.08 11.33 18.72
N GLY A 457 9.70 10.08 18.44
CA GLY A 457 8.30 9.68 18.30
C GLY A 457 7.64 10.23 17.03
N GLU A 458 8.45 10.57 16.01
CA GLU A 458 7.99 11.16 14.74
C GLU A 458 7.41 10.11 13.78
N MET A 459 7.65 8.83 14.07
CA MET A 459 7.16 7.71 13.28
C MET A 459 6.73 6.56 14.19
N GLN A 460 5.79 5.75 13.70
CA GLN A 460 5.26 4.59 14.40
C GLN A 460 5.57 3.33 13.60
N ILE A 461 6.12 2.32 14.28
CA ILE A 461 6.59 1.07 13.66
C ILE A 461 5.96 -0.14 14.36
N ILE A 462 5.64 -1.17 13.59
CA ILE A 462 5.43 -2.53 14.08
C ILE A 462 6.59 -3.38 13.60
N GLY A 463 7.31 -4.02 14.51
CA GLY A 463 8.41 -4.93 14.17
C GLY A 463 8.02 -6.40 14.33
N ALA A 464 8.66 -7.28 13.58
CA ALA A 464 8.63 -8.73 13.82
C ALA A 464 10.07 -9.28 13.89
N THR A 465 10.34 -10.18 14.83
CA THR A 465 11.67 -10.80 15.02
C THR A 465 11.57 -12.04 15.91
N THR A 466 12.62 -12.84 16.03
CA THR A 466 12.70 -13.91 17.04
C THR A 466 13.00 -13.35 18.43
N LEU A 467 12.68 -14.12 19.47
CA LEU A 467 12.97 -13.72 20.86
C LEU A 467 14.48 -13.51 21.10
N THR A 468 15.31 -14.34 20.47
CA THR A 468 16.77 -14.28 20.59
C THR A 468 17.33 -12.99 19.99
N GLU A 469 16.87 -12.61 18.79
CA GLU A 469 17.28 -11.36 18.13
C GLU A 469 16.79 -10.13 18.88
N TYR A 470 15.54 -10.15 19.37
CA TYR A 470 14.99 -9.06 20.17
C TYR A 470 15.89 -8.75 21.37
N ARG A 471 16.25 -9.79 22.14
CA ARG A 471 17.15 -9.68 23.30
C ARG A 471 18.54 -9.19 22.91
N LYS A 472 19.05 -9.62 21.76
CA LYS A 472 20.41 -9.31 21.31
C LYS A 472 20.54 -7.88 20.78
N TYR A 473 19.55 -7.39 20.04
CA TYR A 473 19.67 -6.17 19.22
C TYR A 473 18.74 -5.04 19.64
N ILE A 474 17.57 -5.33 20.22
CA ILE A 474 16.57 -4.30 20.57
C ILE A 474 16.59 -4.01 22.07
N GLU A 475 16.53 -5.04 22.91
CA GLU A 475 16.46 -4.91 24.37
C GLU A 475 17.75 -4.33 24.97
N LYS A 476 18.90 -4.63 24.35
CA LYS A 476 20.21 -4.12 24.78
C LYS A 476 20.47 -2.66 24.38
N ASP A 477 19.71 -2.11 23.43
CA ASP A 477 19.87 -0.73 22.98
C ASP A 477 18.91 0.20 23.76
N PRO A 478 19.40 1.06 24.67
CA PRO A 478 18.54 1.90 25.51
C PRO A 478 17.66 2.88 24.72
N ALA A 479 18.04 3.24 23.48
CA ALA A 479 17.23 4.13 22.66
C ALA A 479 16.01 3.41 22.09
N LEU A 480 16.19 2.15 21.66
CA LEU A 480 15.13 1.32 21.09
C LEU A 480 14.22 0.73 22.18
N GLU A 481 14.80 0.25 23.28
CA GLU A 481 14.07 -0.35 24.42
C GLU A 481 13.05 0.63 25.06
N ARG A 482 13.31 1.94 24.97
CA ARG A 482 12.40 3.00 25.45
C ARG A 482 11.23 3.30 24.51
N ARG A 483 11.21 2.70 23.32
CA ARG A 483 10.22 2.97 22.27
C ARG A 483 9.47 1.72 21.85
N PHE A 484 10.11 0.56 21.94
CA PHE A 484 9.51 -0.71 21.62
C PHE A 484 8.89 -1.40 22.84
N GLN A 485 7.81 -2.14 22.58
CA GLN A 485 7.14 -3.00 23.55
C GLN A 485 7.01 -4.40 22.94
N PRO A 486 7.61 -5.45 23.54
CA PRO A 486 7.49 -6.79 23.03
C PRO A 486 6.06 -7.33 23.19
N VAL A 487 5.61 -8.08 22.20
CA VAL A 487 4.34 -8.82 22.15
C VAL A 487 4.68 -10.27 21.79
N VAL A 488 4.52 -11.17 22.74
CA VAL A 488 4.80 -12.59 22.51
C VAL A 488 3.72 -13.17 21.62
N VAL A 489 4.13 -13.80 20.52
CA VAL A 489 3.28 -14.55 19.61
C VAL A 489 3.48 -16.03 19.92
N PRO A 490 2.49 -16.71 20.52
CA PRO A 490 2.60 -18.14 20.77
C PRO A 490 2.56 -18.92 19.45
N GLU A 491 3.12 -20.12 19.47
CA GLU A 491 2.92 -21.09 18.39
C GLU A 491 1.42 -21.45 18.30
N PRO A 492 0.89 -21.65 17.08
CA PRO A 492 -0.49 -22.10 16.91
C PRO A 492 -0.65 -23.50 17.52
N THR A 493 -1.81 -23.78 18.11
CA THR A 493 -2.20 -25.15 18.48
C THR A 493 -2.43 -26.00 17.22
N GLU A 494 -2.44 -27.33 17.34
CA GLU A 494 -2.74 -28.22 16.20
C GLU A 494 -4.07 -27.88 15.53
N GLU A 495 -5.10 -27.56 16.31
CA GLU A 495 -6.42 -27.13 15.82
C GLU A 495 -6.39 -25.77 15.10
N GLN A 496 -5.46 -24.88 15.45
CA GLN A 496 -5.27 -23.56 14.81
C GLN A 496 -4.43 -23.62 13.53
N ALA A 497 -3.61 -24.67 13.39
CA ALA A 497 -2.71 -24.85 12.26
C ALA A 497 -3.39 -25.57 11.07
N ILE A 498 -4.46 -26.34 11.35
CA ILE A 498 -5.33 -27.02 10.38
C ILE A 498 -6.42 -26.07 9.92
#